data_AF-A0A2V7WJV2-F1
#
_entry.id   AF-A0A2V7WJV2-F1
#
_cell.length_a   1.000
_cell.length_b   1.000
_cell.length_c   1.000
_cell.angle_alpha   90.00
_cell.angle_beta   90.00
_cell.angle_gamma   90.00
#
_symmetry.space_group_name_H-M   'P 1'
#
loop_
_entity.id
_entity.type
_entity.pdbx_description
1 polymer ?
#
loop_
_entity_poly.entity_id
_entity_poly.type
_entity_poly.pdbx_seq_one_letter_code
_entity_poly.pdbx_strand_id
1 'polypeptide(L)'
;MLLPELVAIPADPPFFLGSTAMTNVCYAGFLETGRVAAPPWWNDLDFRSPRQPVVGVTWNEAMAYCIWLGESDGGRWRLPTEAEWELAASAGLPSPRTAWGDEIPKGEIPEGELRGPWEVGLGTPNGYGLFDMGTIVHEWCFDWDDAPREPRR
;
A
#
# COMPACT_ATOMS: atom_id res chain seq x y z
N MET A 1 -6.53 16.59 1.37
CA MET A 1 -5.93 15.36 0.81
C MET A 1 -6.78 14.19 1.30
N LEU A 2 -7.13 13.23 0.44
CA LEU A 2 -7.99 12.09 0.80
C LEU A 2 -7.13 10.88 1.18
N LEU A 3 -6.31 11.03 2.22
CA LEU A 3 -5.45 9.95 2.71
C LEU A 3 -6.29 8.77 3.24
N PRO A 4 -5.78 7.53 3.17
CA PRO A 4 -6.42 6.40 3.82
C PRO A 4 -6.46 6.59 5.34
N GLU A 5 -7.37 5.88 6.00
CA GLU A 5 -7.34 5.80 7.47
C GLU A 5 -6.04 5.14 7.93
N LEU A 6 -5.50 5.57 9.06
CA LEU A 6 -4.30 4.97 9.63
C LEU A 6 -4.69 3.90 10.66
N VAL A 7 -4.24 2.68 10.40
CA VAL A 7 -4.45 1.51 11.28
C VAL A 7 -3.24 1.34 12.18
N ALA A 8 -3.47 1.25 13.49
CA ALA A 8 -2.42 0.96 14.46
C ALA A 8 -2.03 -0.53 14.39
N ILE A 9 -0.74 -0.80 14.16
CA ILE A 9 -0.19 -2.16 14.12
C ILE A 9 0.53 -2.44 15.45
N PRO A 10 0.14 -3.51 16.17
CA PRO A 10 0.68 -3.83 17.50
C PRO A 10 2.06 -4.48 17.40
N ALA A 11 3.07 -3.69 17.03
CA ALA A 11 4.49 -4.04 17.07
C ALA A 11 5.19 -3.44 18.30
N ASP A 12 6.47 -3.75 18.48
CA ASP A 12 7.32 -3.12 19.48
C ASP A 12 8.57 -2.50 18.80
N PRO A 13 8.60 -1.16 18.56
CA PRO A 13 7.55 -0.19 18.87
C PRO A 13 6.34 -0.28 17.93
N PRO A 14 5.15 0.17 18.36
CA PRO A 14 3.98 0.21 17.49
C PRO A 14 4.15 1.25 16.39
N PHE A 15 3.53 0.99 15.24
CA PHE A 15 3.51 1.91 14.11
C PHE A 15 2.09 1.99 13.50
N PHE A 16 1.90 2.91 12.57
CA PHE A 16 0.66 3.03 11.81
C PHE A 16 0.92 2.69 10.34
N LEU A 17 -0.05 2.02 9.71
CA LEU A 17 -0.04 1.73 8.29
C LEU A 17 -1.35 2.25 7.67
N GLY A 18 -1.29 2.73 6.42
CA GLY A 18 -2.51 3.10 5.70
C GLY A 18 -3.43 1.90 5.52
N SER A 19 -4.74 2.09 5.68
CA SER A 19 -5.75 1.04 5.55
C SER A 19 -5.85 0.46 4.14
N THR A 20 -5.36 1.19 3.14
CA THR A 20 -5.27 0.81 1.73
C THR A 20 -3.98 1.36 1.13
N ALA A 21 -3.60 0.88 -0.05
CA ALA A 21 -2.58 1.53 -0.88
C ALA A 21 -2.95 2.99 -1.19
N MET A 22 -1.93 3.81 -1.46
CA MET A 22 -2.11 5.21 -1.85
C MET A 22 -2.78 5.28 -3.22
N THR A 23 -3.84 6.08 -3.33
CA THR A 23 -4.64 6.20 -4.56
C THR A 23 -4.15 7.32 -5.47
N ASN A 24 -4.62 7.33 -6.71
CA ASN A 24 -4.37 8.44 -7.64
C ASN A 24 -4.78 9.80 -7.03
N VAL A 25 -5.91 9.88 -6.32
CA VAL A 25 -6.30 11.15 -5.68
C VAL A 25 -5.38 11.56 -4.52
N CYS A 26 -4.75 10.60 -3.82
CA CYS A 26 -3.72 10.89 -2.82
C CYS A 26 -2.46 11.45 -3.46
N TYR A 27 -2.05 10.86 -4.59
CA TYR A 27 -0.79 11.19 -5.26
C TYR A 27 -0.87 12.47 -6.10
N ALA A 28 -2.07 12.87 -6.53
CA ALA A 28 -2.28 14.03 -7.40
C ALA A 28 -1.68 15.33 -6.82
N GLY A 29 -1.81 15.57 -5.50
CA GLY A 29 -1.25 16.76 -4.85
C GLY A 29 0.28 16.82 -4.90
N PHE A 30 0.96 15.66 -4.93
CA PHE A 30 2.40 15.60 -5.09
C PHE A 30 2.83 15.90 -6.53
N LEU A 31 2.05 15.45 -7.52
CA LEU A 31 2.30 15.80 -8.92
C LEU A 31 2.17 17.31 -9.17
N GLU A 32 1.19 17.95 -8.52
CA GLU A 32 0.98 19.41 -8.63
C GLU A 32 2.17 20.23 -8.15
N THR A 33 3.04 19.67 -7.29
CA THR A 33 4.26 20.39 -6.87
C THR A 33 5.34 20.44 -7.96
N GLY A 34 5.21 19.65 -9.03
CA GLY A 34 6.20 19.57 -10.11
C GLY A 34 7.55 18.95 -9.71
N ARG A 35 7.62 18.27 -8.55
CA ARG A 35 8.85 17.63 -8.06
C ARG A 35 9.17 16.32 -8.79
N VAL A 36 8.15 15.68 -9.35
CA VAL A 36 8.23 14.43 -10.11
C VAL A 36 7.37 14.53 -11.37
N ALA A 37 7.65 13.70 -12.37
CA ALA A 37 6.79 13.57 -13.54
C ALA A 37 5.56 12.73 -13.21
N ALA A 38 4.51 12.85 -14.02
CA ALA A 38 3.38 11.94 -13.93
C ALA A 38 3.83 10.51 -14.29
N PRO A 39 3.38 9.46 -13.56
CA PRO A 39 3.70 8.08 -13.89
C PRO A 39 3.23 7.68 -15.30
N PRO A 40 3.83 6.63 -15.91
CA PRO A 40 3.59 6.25 -17.31
C PRO A 40 2.12 6.04 -17.73
N TRP A 41 1.22 5.68 -16.80
CA TRP A 41 -0.20 5.41 -17.07
C TRP A 41 -1.18 6.40 -16.42
N TRP A 42 -0.69 7.54 -15.94
CA TRP A 42 -1.50 8.51 -15.19
C TRP A 42 -2.80 8.96 -15.88
N ASN A 43 -2.80 9.01 -17.22
CA ASN A 43 -3.96 9.42 -18.02
C ASN A 43 -4.66 8.25 -18.74
N ASP A 44 -4.22 7.01 -18.52
CA ASP A 44 -4.80 5.83 -19.14
C ASP A 44 -6.16 5.51 -18.48
N LEU A 45 -7.16 5.17 -19.29
CA LEU A 45 -8.52 4.88 -18.82
C LEU A 45 -8.57 3.73 -17.82
N ASP A 46 -7.70 2.72 -17.97
CA ASP A 46 -7.68 1.55 -17.09
C ASP A 46 -6.94 1.82 -15.76
N PHE A 47 -6.27 2.97 -15.60
CA PHE A 47 -5.40 3.26 -14.45
C PHE A 47 -5.66 4.61 -13.75
N ARG A 48 -6.50 5.48 -14.32
CA ARG A 48 -6.66 6.88 -13.86
C ARG A 48 -7.82 7.13 -12.89
N SER A 49 -8.57 6.10 -12.45
CA SER A 49 -9.67 6.33 -11.51
C SER A 49 -9.12 6.94 -10.21
N PRO A 50 -9.77 7.98 -9.64
CA PRO A 50 -9.30 8.61 -8.41
C PRO A 50 -9.07 7.64 -7.24
N ARG A 51 -9.84 6.54 -7.17
CA ARG A 51 -9.77 5.53 -6.09
C ARG A 51 -8.96 4.28 -6.46
N GLN A 52 -8.41 4.20 -7.68
CA GLN A 52 -7.42 3.17 -7.99
C GLN A 52 -6.10 3.49 -7.26
N PRO A 53 -5.31 2.47 -6.88
CA PRO A 53 -3.97 2.69 -6.39
C PRO A 53 -3.13 3.38 -7.47
N VAL A 54 -2.24 4.28 -7.07
CA VAL A 54 -1.28 4.86 -8.00
C VAL A 54 -0.28 3.78 -8.44
N VAL A 55 -0.01 3.68 -9.73
CA VAL A 55 0.89 2.68 -10.31
C VAL A 55 1.97 3.31 -11.18
N GLY A 56 3.01 2.52 -11.50
CA GLY A 56 4.14 3.01 -12.32
C GLY A 56 5.05 3.98 -11.58
N VAL A 57 4.97 3.99 -10.25
CA VAL A 57 5.81 4.80 -9.36
C VAL A 57 7.05 4.00 -8.98
N THR A 58 8.22 4.59 -9.14
CA THR A 58 9.49 4.02 -8.70
C THR A 58 9.64 4.10 -7.19
N TRP A 59 10.50 3.26 -6.61
CA TRP A 59 10.81 3.33 -5.18
C TRP A 59 11.28 4.73 -4.73
N ASN A 60 12.10 5.40 -5.53
CA ASN A 60 12.60 6.76 -5.23
C ASN A 60 11.47 7.79 -5.19
N GLU A 61 10.50 7.68 -6.10
CA GLU A 61 9.33 8.56 -6.12
C GLU A 61 8.39 8.27 -4.95
N ALA A 62 8.23 7.01 -4.56
CA ALA A 62 7.45 6.63 -3.38
C ALA A 62 8.09 7.19 -2.08
N MET A 63 9.42 7.14 -1.96
CA MET A 63 10.14 7.79 -0.85
C MET A 63 10.00 9.31 -0.87
N ALA A 64 10.11 9.94 -2.03
CA ALA A 64 9.92 11.39 -2.18
C ALA A 64 8.48 11.81 -1.81
N TYR A 65 7.49 10.96 -2.12
CA TYR A 65 6.10 11.16 -1.74
C TYR A 65 5.92 11.11 -0.21
N CYS A 66 6.53 10.15 0.48
CA CYS A 66 6.52 10.11 1.95
C CYS A 66 7.13 11.37 2.57
N ILE A 67 8.26 11.85 2.04
CA ILE A 67 8.88 13.10 2.52
C ILE A 67 7.93 14.28 2.32
N TRP A 68 7.32 14.39 1.14
CA TRP A 68 6.34 15.43 0.85
C TRP A 68 5.10 15.35 1.74
N LEU A 69 4.60 14.16 2.09
CA LEU A 69 3.51 14.00 3.06
C LEU A 69 3.92 14.54 4.44
N GLY A 70 5.15 14.25 4.90
CA GLY A 70 5.66 14.82 6.15
C GLY A 70 5.74 16.35 6.14
N GLU A 71 6.05 16.94 4.99
CA GLU A 71 6.07 18.41 4.82
C GLU A 71 4.67 19.03 4.74
N SER A 72 3.71 18.34 4.11
CA SER A 72 2.40 18.90 3.74
C SER A 72 1.28 18.56 4.71
N ASP A 73 1.29 17.36 5.27
CA ASP A 73 0.29 16.83 6.23
C ASP A 73 0.83 16.82 7.67
N GLY A 74 2.15 16.84 7.82
CA GLY A 74 2.84 16.71 9.11
C GLY A 74 3.05 15.24 9.49
N GLY A 75 3.71 15.02 10.64
CA GLY A 75 4.06 13.68 11.11
C GLY A 75 5.31 13.09 10.43
N ARG A 76 5.50 11.78 10.59
CA ARG A 76 6.63 11.03 10.02
C ARG A 76 6.11 9.93 9.10
N TRP A 77 6.09 10.23 7.81
CA TRP A 77 5.69 9.29 6.76
C TRP A 77 6.92 8.61 6.18
N ARG A 78 6.81 7.31 5.92
CA ARG A 78 7.83 6.48 5.28
C ARG A 78 7.17 5.25 4.67
N LEU A 79 7.89 4.55 3.80
CA LEU A 79 7.53 3.18 3.44
C LEU A 79 7.65 2.26 4.67
N PRO A 80 6.78 1.23 4.78
CA PRO A 80 6.98 0.17 5.77
C PRO A 80 8.27 -0.60 5.47
N THR A 81 8.89 -1.22 6.46
CA THR A 81 9.87 -2.29 6.19
C THR A 81 9.15 -3.55 5.70
N GLU A 82 9.84 -4.48 5.02
CA GLU A 82 9.26 -5.79 4.63
C GLU A 82 8.72 -6.51 5.87
N ALA A 83 9.45 -6.47 6.99
CA ALA A 83 9.02 -7.07 8.25
C ALA A 83 7.76 -6.40 8.84
N GLU A 84 7.64 -5.07 8.76
CA GLU A 84 6.42 -4.36 9.19
C GLU A 84 5.24 -4.68 8.29
N TRP A 85 5.47 -4.75 6.97
CA TRP A 85 4.45 -5.10 6.00
C TRP A 85 3.97 -6.54 6.18
N GLU A 86 4.88 -7.50 6.36
CA GLU A 86 4.55 -8.91 6.65
C GLU A 86 3.79 -9.05 7.98
N LEU A 87 4.22 -8.36 9.04
CA LEU A 87 3.50 -8.36 10.31
C LEU A 87 2.08 -7.81 10.15
N ALA A 88 1.92 -6.70 9.44
CA ALA A 88 0.64 -6.09 9.17
C ALA A 88 -0.26 -7.00 8.30
N ALA A 89 0.31 -7.63 7.27
CA ALA A 89 -0.37 -8.59 6.41
C ALA A 89 -0.82 -9.83 7.18
N SER A 90 0.00 -10.33 8.11
CA SER A 90 -0.30 -11.53 8.92
C SER A 90 -1.54 -11.36 9.82
N ALA A 91 -1.92 -10.12 10.13
CA ALA A 91 -3.07 -9.79 10.95
C ALA A 91 -3.13 -10.51 12.31
N GLY A 92 -1.95 -10.80 12.91
CA GLY A 92 -1.85 -11.51 14.18
C GLY A 92 -1.99 -13.03 14.07
N LEU A 93 -2.07 -13.57 12.85
CA LEU A 93 -2.01 -15.00 12.60
C LEU A 93 -0.55 -15.48 12.58
N PRO A 94 -0.23 -16.65 13.13
CA PRO A 94 1.16 -17.06 13.35
C PRO A 94 1.93 -17.42 12.07
N SER A 95 1.26 -17.95 11.05
CA SER A 95 1.89 -18.32 9.77
C SER A 95 0.84 -18.44 8.66
N PRO A 96 0.07 -17.38 8.35
CA PRO A 96 -0.95 -17.45 7.33
C PRO A 96 -0.32 -17.48 5.92
N ARG A 97 -1.03 -18.05 4.95
CA ARG A 97 -0.63 -18.04 3.53
C ARG A 97 -1.10 -16.78 2.79
N THR A 98 -2.15 -16.14 3.30
CA THR A 98 -2.77 -14.93 2.77
C THR A 98 -3.00 -13.95 3.92
N ALA A 99 -3.39 -12.71 3.62
CA ALA A 99 -3.75 -11.77 4.69
C ALA A 99 -5.01 -12.18 5.49
N TRP A 100 -5.74 -13.21 5.04
CA TRP A 100 -6.99 -13.69 5.64
C TRP A 100 -6.88 -15.12 6.20
N GLY A 101 -5.66 -15.64 6.35
CA GLY A 101 -5.41 -17.00 6.81
C GLY A 101 -4.89 -17.89 5.69
N ASP A 102 -5.64 -18.93 5.33
CA ASP A 102 -5.19 -19.93 4.34
C ASP A 102 -5.63 -19.62 2.91
N GLU A 103 -6.70 -18.84 2.71
CA GLU A 103 -7.31 -18.58 1.41
C GLU A 103 -7.59 -17.08 1.23
N ILE A 104 -7.67 -16.64 -0.03
CA ILE A 104 -8.15 -15.29 -0.37
C ILE A 104 -9.68 -15.31 -0.32
N PRO A 105 -10.35 -14.34 0.33
CA PRO A 105 -11.81 -14.26 0.35
C PRO A 105 -12.41 -14.24 -1.05
N LYS A 106 -13.53 -14.93 -1.23
CA LYS A 106 -14.24 -14.93 -2.52
C LYS A 106 -14.67 -13.51 -2.87
N GLY A 107 -14.31 -13.06 -4.08
CA GLY A 107 -14.65 -11.74 -4.59
C GLY A 107 -13.63 -10.65 -4.23
N GLU A 108 -12.57 -10.97 -3.49
CA GLU A 108 -11.46 -10.04 -3.25
C GLU A 108 -10.76 -9.66 -4.55
N ILE A 109 -10.48 -10.65 -5.40
CA ILE A 109 -9.97 -10.45 -6.76
C ILE A 109 -11.16 -10.51 -7.71
N PRO A 110 -11.39 -9.47 -8.54
CA PRO A 110 -12.47 -9.48 -9.52
C PRO A 110 -12.37 -10.66 -10.50
N GLU A 111 -13.51 -11.25 -10.84
CA GLU A 111 -13.57 -12.30 -11.86
C GLU A 111 -13.38 -11.72 -13.27
N GLY A 112 -12.66 -12.42 -14.14
CA GLY A 112 -12.47 -12.06 -15.54
C GLY A 112 -11.10 -11.47 -15.87
N GLU A 113 -10.97 -10.89 -17.06
CA GLU A 113 -9.73 -10.26 -17.51
C GLU A 113 -9.51 -8.92 -16.79
N LEU A 114 -8.34 -8.79 -16.15
CA LEU A 114 -7.92 -7.56 -15.49
C LEU A 114 -7.09 -6.73 -16.46
N ARG A 115 -7.58 -5.52 -16.79
CA ARG A 115 -6.85 -4.55 -17.63
C ARG A 115 -6.00 -3.57 -16.82
N GLY A 116 -6.28 -3.45 -15.52
CA GLY A 116 -5.62 -2.57 -14.56
C GLY A 116 -6.07 -2.90 -13.14
N PRO A 117 -5.57 -2.19 -12.12
CA PRO A 117 -5.99 -2.39 -10.74
C PRO A 117 -7.48 -2.01 -10.59
N TRP A 118 -8.19 -2.61 -9.63
CA TRP A 118 -9.53 -2.14 -9.24
C TRP A 118 -9.44 -0.96 -8.27
N GLU A 119 -10.56 -0.49 -7.73
CA GLU A 119 -10.53 0.53 -6.67
C GLU A 119 -10.20 -0.10 -5.32
N VAL A 120 -9.40 0.59 -4.51
CA VAL A 120 -8.97 0.08 -3.19
C VAL A 120 -10.13 -0.03 -2.20
N GLY A 121 -10.01 -0.93 -1.23
CA GLY A 121 -10.90 -0.99 -0.07
C GLY A 121 -12.31 -1.53 -0.36
N LEU A 122 -12.51 -2.20 -1.50
CA LEU A 122 -13.79 -2.85 -1.84
C LEU A 122 -13.94 -4.25 -1.23
N GLY A 123 -12.80 -4.88 -0.91
CA GLY A 123 -12.69 -6.24 -0.40
C GLY A 123 -13.02 -6.39 1.08
N THR A 124 -12.64 -7.54 1.65
CA THR A 124 -12.74 -7.78 3.10
C THR A 124 -11.44 -7.34 3.76
N PRO A 125 -11.44 -6.51 4.82
CA PRO A 125 -10.19 -6.21 5.50
C PRO A 125 -9.66 -7.43 6.26
N ASN A 126 -8.35 -7.49 6.47
CA ASN A 126 -7.74 -8.49 7.35
C ASN A 126 -8.07 -8.23 8.83
N GLY A 127 -7.57 -9.08 9.74
CA GLY A 127 -7.82 -8.98 11.17
C GLY A 127 -7.36 -7.67 11.85
N TYR A 128 -6.54 -6.85 11.19
CA TYR A 128 -6.15 -5.52 11.68
C TYR A 128 -6.95 -4.38 11.05
N GLY A 129 -7.79 -4.64 10.03
CA GLY A 129 -8.52 -3.59 9.32
C GLY A 129 -7.82 -3.08 8.06
N LEU A 130 -6.81 -3.79 7.56
CA LEU A 130 -6.11 -3.46 6.31
C LEU A 130 -6.77 -4.17 5.14
N PHE A 131 -6.98 -3.44 4.04
CA PHE A 131 -7.57 -3.97 2.81
C PHE A 131 -6.49 -4.30 1.78
N ASP A 132 -6.86 -5.13 0.82
CA ASP A 132 -6.10 -5.40 -0.41
C ASP A 132 -4.69 -6.00 -0.22
N MET A 133 -4.29 -6.35 1.02
CA MET A 133 -2.96 -6.86 1.37
C MET A 133 -2.59 -8.09 0.54
N GLY A 134 -1.56 -7.96 -0.29
CA GLY A 134 -1.08 -9.04 -1.18
C GLY A 134 -1.96 -9.29 -2.41
N THR A 135 -2.85 -8.35 -2.72
CA THR A 135 -3.67 -8.32 -3.94
C THR A 135 -3.46 -6.98 -4.66
N ILE A 136 -4.23 -6.71 -5.72
CA ILE A 136 -4.28 -5.45 -6.49
C ILE A 136 -2.97 -4.96 -7.15
N VAL A 137 -1.96 -4.57 -6.37
CA VAL A 137 -0.66 -4.06 -6.80
C VAL A 137 0.46 -4.56 -5.89
N HIS A 138 1.70 -4.53 -6.38
CA HIS A 138 2.86 -4.65 -5.51
C HIS A 138 3.07 -3.36 -4.71
N GLU A 139 3.45 -3.50 -3.45
CA GLU A 139 3.67 -2.39 -2.54
C GLU A 139 5.16 -2.25 -2.19
N TRP A 140 5.70 -1.04 -2.37
CA TRP A 140 7.11 -0.78 -2.06
C TRP A 140 7.35 -0.80 -0.55
N CYS A 141 8.30 -1.62 -0.12
CA CYS A 141 8.89 -1.58 1.22
C CYS A 141 10.18 -0.74 1.22
N PHE A 142 10.62 -0.31 2.40
CA PHE A 142 11.80 0.52 2.60
C PHE A 142 13.11 -0.23 2.30
N ASP A 143 13.16 -1.52 2.59
CA ASP A 143 14.35 -2.37 2.50
C ASP A 143 14.50 -3.00 1.11
N TRP A 144 15.74 -3.39 0.82
CA TRP A 144 16.13 -4.08 -0.40
C TRP A 144 16.15 -5.60 -0.14
N ASP A 145 15.81 -6.41 -1.15
CA ASP A 145 15.62 -7.87 -1.09
C ASP A 145 16.79 -8.69 -0.48
N ASP A 146 18.00 -8.12 -0.43
CA ASP A 146 19.21 -8.74 0.14
C ASP A 146 19.45 -8.41 1.63
N ALA A 147 18.56 -7.67 2.29
CA ALA A 147 18.62 -7.50 3.73
C ALA A 147 18.46 -8.87 4.40
N PRO A 148 19.32 -9.26 5.37
CA PRO A 148 19.22 -10.56 5.99
C PRO A 148 17.85 -10.70 6.66
N ARG A 149 17.01 -11.58 6.12
CA ARG A 149 15.74 -11.97 6.73
C ARG A 149 16.05 -12.51 8.13
N GLU A 150 15.51 -11.89 9.17
CA GLU A 150 15.63 -12.43 10.51
C GLU A 150 15.03 -13.85 10.51
N PRO A 151 15.66 -14.83 11.19
CA PRO A 151 15.12 -16.18 11.22
C PRO A 151 13.72 -16.15 11.83
N ARG A 152 12.74 -16.64 11.06
CA ARG A 152 11.36 -16.86 11.52
C ARG A 152 11.41 -17.63 12.83
N ARG A 153 10.90 -17.03 13.91
CA ARG A 153 10.85 -17.63 15.26
C ARG A 153 9.79 -18.72 15.35
#